data_AF-A0A1W1CV74-F1
#
_entry.id   AF-A0A1W1CV74-F1
#
_cell.length_a   1.000
_cell.length_b   1.000
_cell.length_c   1.000
_cell.angle_alpha   90.00
_cell.angle_beta   90.00
_cell.angle_gamma   90.00
#
_symmetry.space_group_name_H-M   'P 1'
#
loop_
_entity.id
_entity.type
_entity.pdbx_description
1 polymer ?
#
loop_
_entity_poly.entity_id
_entity_poly.type
_entity_poly.pdbx_seq_one_letter_code
_entity_poly.pdbx_strand_id
1 'polypeptide(L)'
;MNKHITIALIVAPILALISYFSVDYFVSEVPHKLKKGNYYTFLVKSNCRWDSGHCTLTNGNIKLQFSTYTKNKQMFLLLNSSTLLDSVTFSITEANNNNSFQKLMQTDDFYNFNYLMPEFLLKNKVGRLVVFIKESIFYATVPLNFIKKDTLK
;
A
#
# COMPACT_ATOMS: atom_id res chain seq x y z
N MET A 1 2.76 -51.92 29.93
CA MET A 1 2.76 -50.64 29.17
C MET A 1 1.39 -50.44 28.56
N ASN A 2 0.73 -49.31 28.82
CA ASN A 2 -0.67 -49.12 28.41
C ASN A 2 -0.75 -48.88 26.90
N LYS A 3 -1.46 -49.76 26.17
CA LYS A 3 -1.56 -49.73 24.70
C LYS A 3 -2.05 -48.38 24.16
N HIS A 4 -2.86 -47.68 24.95
CA HIS A 4 -3.35 -46.32 24.66
C HIS A 4 -2.24 -45.27 24.57
N ILE A 5 -1.19 -45.36 25.39
CA ILE A 5 -0.09 -44.39 25.41
C ILE A 5 0.77 -44.52 24.16
N THR A 6 1.05 -45.76 23.74
CA THR A 6 1.81 -46.03 22.52
C THR A 6 1.08 -45.54 21.27
N ILE A 7 -0.24 -45.71 21.22
CA ILE A 7 -1.06 -45.22 20.10
C ILE A 7 -1.09 -43.69 20.09
N ALA A 8 -1.27 -43.05 21.25
CA ALA A 8 -1.28 -41.60 21.35
C ALA A 8 0.05 -40.97 20.89
N LEU A 9 1.20 -41.60 21.22
CA LEU A 9 2.52 -41.10 20.84
C LEU A 9 2.77 -41.13 19.32
N ILE A 10 2.08 -41.99 18.58
CA ILE A 10 2.19 -42.11 17.12
C ILE A 10 1.15 -41.22 16.43
N VAL A 11 -0.09 -41.23 16.91
CA VAL A 11 -1.20 -40.52 16.24
C VAL A 11 -1.08 -39.00 16.43
N ALA A 12 -0.67 -38.53 17.63
CA ALA A 12 -0.56 -37.11 17.93
C ALA A 12 0.40 -36.34 16.99
N PRO A 13 1.65 -36.78 16.73
CA PRO A 13 2.53 -36.04 15.82
C PRO A 13 2.02 -36.06 14.37
N ILE A 14 1.39 -37.15 13.92
CA ILE A 14 0.78 -37.22 12.58
C ILE A 14 -0.33 -36.18 12.44
N LEU A 15 -1.22 -36.09 13.44
CA LEU A 15 -2.33 -35.15 13.42
C LEU A 15 -1.85 -33.68 13.51
N ALA A 16 -0.77 -33.42 14.26
CA ALA A 16 -0.15 -32.10 14.36
C ALA A 16 0.42 -31.63 13.01
N LEU A 17 1.10 -32.50 12.27
CA LEU A 17 1.59 -32.18 10.92
C LEU A 17 0.44 -31.90 9.94
N ILE A 18 -0.62 -32.71 9.95
CA ILE A 18 -1.78 -32.50 9.08
C ILE A 18 -2.46 -31.16 9.40
N SER A 19 -2.62 -30.83 10.69
CA SER A 19 -3.22 -29.57 11.10
C SER A 19 -2.39 -28.37 10.67
N TYR A 20 -1.06 -28.44 10.79
CA TYR A 20 -0.16 -27.36 10.39
C TYR A 20 -0.32 -27.00 8.90
N PHE A 21 -0.22 -28.00 8.02
CA PHE A 21 -0.38 -27.79 6.57
C PHE A 21 -1.81 -27.46 6.15
N SER A 22 -2.83 -27.95 6.87
CA SER A 22 -4.23 -27.64 6.58
C SER A 22 -4.58 -26.18 6.87
N VAL A 23 -4.02 -25.62 7.94
CA VAL A 23 -4.16 -24.19 8.26
C VAL A 23 -3.51 -23.34 7.18
N ASP A 24 -2.29 -23.70 6.73
CA ASP A 24 -1.62 -22.98 5.64
C ASP A 24 -2.43 -23.01 4.34
N TYR A 25 -3.06 -24.14 3.99
CA TYR A 25 -3.91 -24.24 2.81
C TYR A 25 -5.21 -23.43 2.93
N PHE A 26 -5.85 -23.45 4.10
CA PHE A 26 -7.14 -22.78 4.30
C PHE A 26 -7.00 -21.26 4.50
N VAL A 27 -5.89 -20.81 5.08
CA VAL A 27 -5.60 -19.38 5.34
C VAL A 27 -4.89 -18.71 4.16
N SER A 28 -4.35 -19.49 3.21
CA SER A 28 -3.79 -18.94 1.98
C SER A 28 -4.89 -18.34 1.11
N GLU A 29 -5.03 -17.01 1.16
CA GLU A 29 -5.81 -16.26 0.19
C GLU A 29 -5.31 -16.59 -1.23
N VAL A 30 -6.18 -17.21 -2.03
CA VAL A 30 -5.89 -17.50 -3.44
C VAL A 30 -5.59 -16.17 -4.11
N PRO A 31 -4.44 -15.99 -4.79
CA PRO A 31 -4.13 -14.76 -5.50
C PRO A 31 -5.19 -14.53 -6.57
N HIS A 32 -6.16 -13.67 -6.27
CA HIS A 32 -7.24 -13.35 -7.18
C HIS A 32 -6.66 -12.60 -8.36
N LYS A 33 -6.61 -13.25 -9.54
CA LYS A 33 -6.34 -12.57 -10.81
C LYS A 33 -7.29 -11.38 -10.93
N LEU A 34 -6.75 -10.23 -11.33
CA LEU A 34 -7.51 -8.99 -11.51
C LEU A 34 -8.69 -9.25 -12.46
N LYS A 35 -9.90 -9.11 -11.93
CA LYS A 35 -11.14 -9.09 -12.68
C LYS A 35 -11.41 -7.64 -13.08
N LYS A 36 -11.49 -7.37 -14.38
CA LYS A 36 -11.77 -6.03 -14.93
C LYS A 36 -13.00 -5.39 -14.25
N GLY A 37 -12.96 -4.07 -14.05
CA GLY A 37 -14.07 -3.31 -13.46
C GLY A 37 -14.23 -3.44 -11.94
N ASN A 38 -13.33 -4.15 -11.25
CA ASN A 38 -13.38 -4.27 -9.79
C ASN A 38 -12.49 -3.25 -9.08
N TYR A 39 -12.77 -3.08 -7.79
CA TYR A 39 -12.05 -2.22 -6.87
C TYR A 39 -11.08 -3.05 -6.03
N TYR A 40 -9.84 -2.58 -5.92
CA TYR A 40 -8.77 -3.26 -5.21
C TYR A 40 -8.07 -2.31 -4.23
N THR A 41 -7.67 -2.81 -3.06
CA THR A 41 -6.93 -2.01 -2.09
C THR A 41 -5.43 -2.26 -2.21
N PHE A 42 -4.60 -1.23 -2.16
CA PHE A 42 -3.16 -1.44 -2.00
C PHE A 42 -2.82 -1.74 -0.53
N LEU A 43 -1.93 -2.71 -0.32
CA LEU A 43 -1.28 -2.92 0.96
C LEU A 43 -0.23 -1.84 1.19
N VAL A 44 -0.44 -1.01 2.21
CA VAL A 44 0.49 0.02 2.67
C VAL A 44 1.58 -0.63 3.51
N LYS A 45 2.85 -0.52 3.09
CA LYS A 45 3.98 -1.11 3.82
C LYS A 45 4.38 -0.25 5.03
N SER A 46 5.11 -0.87 5.96
CA SER A 46 5.50 -0.27 7.24
C SER A 46 6.38 0.99 7.09
N ASN A 47 7.13 1.12 6.00
CA ASN A 47 7.96 2.29 5.71
C ASN A 47 7.15 3.58 5.51
N CYS A 48 5.83 3.49 5.28
CA CYS A 48 4.96 4.66 5.19
C CYS A 48 4.65 5.30 6.56
N ARG A 49 4.84 4.56 7.67
CA ARG A 49 4.45 4.98 9.03
C ARG A 49 5.47 5.91 9.70
N TRP A 50 6.71 5.87 9.27
CA TRP A 50 7.86 6.56 9.86
C TRP A 50 8.49 7.48 8.82
N ASP A 51 9.29 8.46 9.24
CA ASP A 51 10.00 9.48 8.43
C ASP A 51 11.14 8.91 7.57
N SER A 52 10.84 7.84 6.85
CA SER A 52 11.76 7.08 6.01
C SER A 52 12.15 7.81 4.71
N GLY A 53 11.38 8.82 4.29
CA GLY A 53 11.50 9.49 3.00
C GLY A 53 10.83 8.74 1.84
N HIS A 54 10.36 7.50 2.05
CA HIS A 54 9.75 6.67 1.02
C HIS A 54 8.59 5.84 1.55
N CYS A 55 7.50 5.74 0.78
CA CYS A 55 6.36 4.89 1.12
C CYS A 55 6.08 3.89 0.00
N THR A 56 5.92 2.61 0.34
CA THR A 56 5.69 1.55 -0.63
C THR A 56 4.27 1.01 -0.52
N LEU A 57 3.58 0.92 -1.65
CA LEU A 57 2.27 0.31 -1.80
C LEU A 57 2.37 -0.92 -2.71
N THR A 58 1.70 -2.02 -2.35
CA THR A 58 1.72 -3.24 -3.16
C THR A 58 0.35 -3.88 -3.28
N ASN A 59 -0.01 -4.37 -4.46
CA ASN A 59 -1.14 -5.26 -4.66
C ASN A 59 -0.75 -6.31 -5.70
N GLY A 60 -0.61 -7.57 -5.28
CA GLY A 60 -0.07 -8.64 -6.13
C GLY A 60 1.29 -8.26 -6.72
N ASN A 61 1.37 -8.21 -8.06
CA ASN A 61 2.58 -7.85 -8.80
C ASN A 61 2.73 -6.34 -9.07
N ILE A 62 1.78 -5.53 -8.61
CA ILE A 62 1.82 -4.07 -8.77
C ILE A 62 2.51 -3.49 -7.55
N LYS A 63 3.56 -2.70 -7.78
CA LYS A 63 4.29 -1.96 -6.76
C LYS A 63 4.30 -0.49 -7.11
N LEU A 64 3.88 0.34 -6.16
CA LEU A 64 4.02 1.79 -6.23
C LEU A 64 4.97 2.27 -5.14
N GLN A 65 5.77 3.28 -5.45
CA GLN A 65 6.71 3.87 -4.52
C GLN A 65 6.55 5.39 -4.53
N PHE A 66 6.21 5.93 -3.38
CA PHE A 66 6.24 7.35 -3.12
C PHE A 66 7.62 7.78 -2.61
N SER A 67 8.05 8.95 -3.06
CA SER A 67 9.21 9.66 -2.54
C SER A 67 8.95 11.16 -2.59
N THR A 68 9.74 11.94 -1.85
CA THR A 68 9.63 13.40 -1.85
C THR A 68 10.94 14.05 -2.24
N TYR A 69 10.86 15.13 -3.00
CA TYR A 69 12.01 15.98 -3.30
C TYR A 69 11.61 17.45 -3.27
N THR A 70 12.59 18.33 -3.05
CA THR A 70 12.36 19.78 -3.03
C THR A 70 13.06 20.41 -4.23
N LYS A 71 12.34 21.26 -4.96
CA LYS A 71 12.86 22.05 -6.09
C LYS A 71 12.31 23.46 -5.99
N ASN A 72 13.16 24.49 -6.07
CA ASN A 72 12.74 25.90 -5.99
C ASN A 72 11.87 26.24 -4.76
N LYS A 73 12.23 25.71 -3.57
CA LYS A 73 11.44 25.82 -2.32
C LYS A 73 10.04 25.20 -2.37
N GLN A 74 9.73 24.44 -3.41
CA GLN A 74 8.49 23.70 -3.54
C GLN A 74 8.74 22.21 -3.29
N MET A 75 7.89 21.59 -2.49
CA MET A 75 7.92 20.15 -2.25
C MET A 75 7.12 19.42 -3.30
N PHE A 76 7.71 18.39 -3.87
CA PHE A 76 7.08 17.49 -4.83
C PHE A 76 7.00 16.09 -4.22
N LEU A 77 5.84 15.47 -4.40
CA LEU A 77 5.61 14.05 -4.15
C LEU A 77 5.72 13.32 -5.50
N LEU A 78 6.74 12.48 -5.62
CA LEU A 78 6.96 11.61 -6.76
C LEU A 78 6.36 10.25 -6.47
N LEU A 79 5.63 9.70 -7.46
CA LEU A 79 5.12 8.34 -7.46
C LEU A 79 5.74 7.60 -8.65
N ASN A 80 6.44 6.52 -8.34
CA ASN A 80 6.97 5.58 -9.32
C ASN A 80 6.15 4.29 -9.29
N SER A 81 5.85 3.75 -10.46
CA SER A 81 5.08 2.52 -10.62
C SER A 81 5.91 1.43 -11.30
N SER A 82 5.70 0.17 -10.88
CA SER A 82 6.24 -1.00 -11.59
C SER A 82 5.42 -1.41 -12.82
N THR A 83 4.25 -0.79 -13.04
CA THR A 83 3.32 -1.09 -14.13
C THR A 83 2.79 0.17 -14.78
N LEU A 84 2.37 0.09 -16.05
CA LEU A 84 1.68 1.17 -16.74
C LEU A 84 0.39 1.56 -16.00
N LEU A 85 0.25 2.84 -15.67
CA LEU A 85 -0.92 3.42 -15.03
C LEU A 85 -1.68 4.28 -16.03
N ASP A 86 -3.01 4.11 -16.12
CA ASP A 86 -3.84 4.91 -17.03
C ASP A 86 -4.05 6.32 -16.47
N SER A 87 -4.28 6.42 -15.15
CA SER A 87 -4.34 7.69 -14.45
C SER A 87 -4.10 7.54 -12.96
N VAL A 88 -3.65 8.62 -12.32
CA VAL A 88 -3.42 8.69 -10.88
C VAL A 88 -4.05 9.95 -10.31
N THR A 89 -4.96 9.77 -9.36
CA THR A 89 -5.54 10.85 -8.57
C THR A 89 -5.04 10.75 -7.14
N PHE A 90 -4.49 11.85 -6.63
CA PHE A 90 -4.06 11.95 -5.25
C PHE A 90 -4.81 13.08 -4.55
N SER A 91 -5.30 12.80 -3.37
CA SER A 91 -5.95 13.81 -2.53
C SER A 91 -5.37 13.76 -1.13
N ILE A 92 -5.36 14.91 -0.47
CA ILE A 92 -4.91 15.02 0.91
C ILE A 92 -6.10 15.51 1.72
N THR A 93 -6.43 14.76 2.76
CA THR A 93 -7.53 15.08 3.66
C THR A 93 -7.03 15.13 5.10
N GLU A 94 -7.62 15.99 5.91
CA GLU A 94 -7.47 15.89 7.35
C GLU A 94 -8.25 14.67 7.85
N ALA A 95 -7.71 13.98 8.85
CA ALA A 95 -8.36 12.78 9.40
C ALA A 95 -9.73 13.09 10.04
N ASN A 96 -9.96 14.34 10.48
CA ASN A 96 -11.12 14.77 11.27
C ASN A 96 -11.98 15.86 10.59
N ASN A 97 -11.75 16.18 9.32
CA ASN A 97 -12.49 17.22 8.61
C ASN A 97 -12.80 16.77 7.17
N ASN A 98 -13.97 17.17 6.65
CA ASN A 98 -14.44 16.86 5.30
C ASN A 98 -13.75 17.70 4.21
N ASN A 99 -12.89 18.65 4.57
CA ASN A 99 -12.10 19.43 3.62
C ASN A 99 -10.97 18.56 3.03
N SER A 100 -11.18 18.10 1.80
CA SER A 100 -10.19 17.36 1.02
C SER A 100 -9.63 18.24 -0.11
N PHE A 101 -8.30 18.32 -0.18
CA PHE A 101 -7.61 18.91 -1.32
C PHE A 101 -7.31 17.79 -2.31
N GLN A 102 -8.08 17.73 -3.39
CA GLN A 102 -7.90 16.76 -4.46
C GLN A 102 -7.24 17.42 -5.67
N LYS A 103 -6.21 16.78 -6.22
CA LYS A 103 -5.62 17.22 -7.47
C LYS A 103 -5.05 16.02 -8.23
N LEU A 104 -5.28 15.99 -9.54
CA LEU A 104 -4.69 14.98 -10.40
C LEU A 104 -3.16 15.09 -10.32
N MET A 105 -2.46 13.96 -10.21
CA MET A 105 -1.00 14.01 -10.31
C MET A 105 -0.63 14.34 -11.75
N GLN A 106 0.37 15.22 -11.92
CA GLN A 106 0.96 15.47 -13.23
C GLN A 106 1.81 14.26 -13.61
N THR A 107 1.75 13.84 -14.86
CA THR A 107 2.49 12.69 -15.36
C THR A 107 3.69 13.19 -16.15
N ASP A 108 4.87 12.64 -15.85
CA ASP A 108 6.03 12.77 -16.73
C ASP A 108 5.97 11.63 -17.77
N ASP A 109 5.57 10.43 -17.32
CA ASP A 109 5.24 9.27 -18.15
C ASP A 109 4.19 8.37 -17.43
N PHE A 110 3.75 7.29 -18.08
CA PHE A 110 2.77 6.33 -17.54
C PHE A 110 3.26 5.53 -16.31
N TYR A 111 4.48 5.77 -15.83
CA TYR A 111 5.10 5.15 -14.66
C TYR A 111 5.47 6.15 -13.56
N ASN A 112 5.68 7.41 -13.90
CA ASN A 112 6.23 8.46 -13.06
C ASN A 112 5.28 9.66 -13.00
N PHE A 113 4.81 9.95 -11.78
CA PHE A 113 3.83 10.99 -11.53
C PHE A 113 4.32 11.93 -10.44
N ASN A 114 4.17 13.22 -10.66
CA ASN A 114 4.55 14.28 -9.76
C ASN A 114 3.32 15.03 -9.21
N TYR A 115 3.36 15.33 -7.93
CA TYR A 115 2.35 16.13 -7.26
C TYR A 115 3.03 17.25 -6.49
N LEU A 116 2.78 18.49 -6.89
CA LEU A 116 3.20 19.67 -6.14
C LEU A 116 2.42 19.71 -4.82
N MET A 117 3.12 19.51 -3.71
CA MET A 117 2.52 19.54 -2.38
C MET A 117 2.30 20.99 -1.93
N PRO A 118 1.08 21.33 -1.51
CA PRO A 118 0.82 22.57 -0.80
C PRO A 118 1.48 22.57 0.59
N GLU A 119 2.12 23.68 0.94
CA GLU A 119 2.96 23.86 2.14
C GLU A 119 2.20 23.64 3.47
N PHE A 120 0.87 23.82 3.46
CA PHE A 120 0.01 23.77 4.64
C PHE A 120 -0.52 22.35 5.01
N LEU A 121 -0.08 21.28 4.33
CA LEU A 121 -0.76 19.97 4.33
C LEU A 121 -0.12 18.85 5.15
N LEU A 122 0.82 19.13 6.05
CA LEU A 122 1.69 18.08 6.61
C LEU A 122 1.45 17.71 8.07
N LYS A 123 0.53 18.39 8.76
CA LYS A 123 0.19 18.08 10.16
C LYS A 123 -1.13 17.32 10.23
N ASN A 124 -1.09 16.08 10.72
CA ASN A 124 -2.25 15.19 10.95
C ASN A 124 -3.14 14.93 9.71
N LYS A 125 -2.53 14.83 8.53
CA LYS A 125 -3.25 14.57 7.26
C LYS A 125 -2.91 13.19 6.70
N VAL A 126 -3.85 12.62 5.98
CA VAL A 126 -3.70 11.35 5.25
C VAL A 126 -3.90 11.60 3.76
N GLY A 127 -3.11 10.93 2.94
CA GLY A 127 -3.30 10.90 1.49
C GLY A 127 -4.32 9.83 1.11
N ARG A 128 -5.20 10.10 0.17
CA ARG A 128 -6.00 9.09 -0.52
C ARG A 128 -5.53 9.02 -1.97
N LEU A 129 -5.13 7.83 -2.36
CA LEU A 129 -4.68 7.51 -3.69
C LEU A 129 -5.77 6.72 -4.42
N VAL A 130 -6.05 7.08 -5.66
CA VAL A 130 -6.83 6.30 -6.60
C VAL A 130 -6.03 6.16 -7.90
N VAL A 131 -5.89 4.92 -8.38
CA VAL A 131 -5.14 4.58 -9.58
C VAL A 131 -6.01 3.75 -10.50
N PHE A 132 -6.02 4.09 -11.78
CA PHE A 132 -6.69 3.30 -12.80
C PHE A 132 -5.66 2.47 -13.59
N ILE A 133 -5.91 1.16 -13.69
CA ILE A 133 -5.07 0.22 -14.42
C ILE A 133 -5.95 -0.76 -15.18
N LYS A 134 -5.92 -0.72 -16.52
CA LYS A 134 -6.62 -1.67 -17.40
C LYS A 134 -8.09 -1.88 -16.98
N GLU A 135 -8.84 -0.79 -16.86
CA GLU A 135 -10.26 -0.76 -16.45
C GLU A 135 -10.54 -1.17 -14.99
N SER A 136 -9.50 -1.34 -14.17
CA SER A 136 -9.65 -1.66 -12.73
C SER A 136 -9.22 -0.48 -11.88
N ILE A 137 -9.87 -0.31 -10.73
CA ILE A 137 -9.63 0.81 -9.81
C ILE A 137 -8.89 0.28 -8.61
N PHE A 138 -7.75 0.89 -8.31
CA PHE A 138 -6.99 0.61 -7.10
C PHE A 138 -7.00 1.82 -6.19
N TYR A 139 -7.17 1.62 -4.90
CA TYR A 139 -7.19 2.70 -3.93
C TYR A 139 -6.35 2.38 -2.68
N ALA A 140 -5.89 3.43 -2.01
CA ALA A 140 -5.27 3.30 -0.70
C ALA A 140 -5.33 4.60 0.09
N THR A 141 -5.35 4.45 1.41
CA THR A 141 -5.11 5.54 2.36
C THR A 141 -3.65 5.48 2.79
N VAL A 142 -2.89 6.51 2.44
CA VAL A 142 -1.45 6.60 2.67
C VAL A 142 -1.18 7.57 3.84
N PRO A 143 -0.56 7.12 4.93
CA PRO A 143 -0.09 8.04 5.97
C PRO A 143 1.02 8.92 5.39
N LEU A 144 1.00 10.23 5.70
CA LEU A 144 2.00 11.18 5.20
C LEU A 144 3.23 11.30 6.13
N ASN A 145 3.33 10.45 7.15
CA ASN A 145 4.41 10.45 8.13
C ASN A 145 5.79 10.14 7.54
N PHE A 146 5.85 9.52 6.36
CA PHE A 146 7.11 9.23 5.66
C PHE A 146 7.83 10.43 5.08
N ILE A 147 7.14 11.55 4.94
CA ILE A 147 7.73 12.79 4.44
C ILE A 147 8.70 13.29 5.52
N LYS A 148 9.98 13.40 5.17
CA LYS A 148 11.01 13.87 6.10
C LYS A 148 10.70 15.29 6.54
N LYS A 149 10.92 15.58 7.82
CA LYS A 149 10.71 16.93 8.38
C LYS A 149 11.75 17.94 7.88
N ASP A 150 12.97 17.48 7.56
CA ASP A 150 14.04 18.38 7.06
C ASP A 150 13.75 18.93 5.66
N THR A 151 12.90 18.25 4.88
CA THR A 151 12.42 18.74 3.58
C THR A 151 11.40 19.90 3.70
N LEU A 152 11.07 20.34 4.92
CA LEU A 152 10.16 21.46 5.23
C LEU A 152 10.83 22.73 5.75
N LYS A 153 12.16 22.80 5.71
CA LYS A 153 12.92 24.01 6.03
C LYS A 153 13.18 24.88 4.81
#